data_AF-A0A0Q5V5U0-F1
#
_entry.id   AF-A0A0Q5V5U0-F1
#
_cell.length_a   1.000
_cell.length_b   1.000
_cell.length_c   1.000
_cell.angle_alpha   90.00
_cell.angle_beta   90.00
_cell.angle_gamma   90.00
#
_symmetry.space_group_name_H-M   'P 1'
#
loop_
_entity.id
_entity.type
_entity.pdbx_description
1 polymer ?
#
loop_
_entity_poly.entity_id
_entity_poly.type
_entity_poly.pdbx_seq_one_letter_code
_entity_poly.pdbx_strand_id
1 'polypeptide(L)'
;MLAAPEIAVLGSWAATGLGLGLWMWGWVAERHPIRKQRLQDSGIVLLFAGILTRVVTKDQAFGVWDWFLLFVSPLFMAAALWRLTRTETPKP
;
A
#
# COMPACT_ATOMS: atom_id res chain seq x y z
N MET A 1 22.12 -16.75 3.40
CA MET A 1 21.66 -15.34 3.46
C MET A 1 20.83 -15.10 2.22
N LEU A 2 19.59 -14.62 2.36
CA LEU A 2 18.77 -14.23 1.21
C LEU A 2 19.43 -13.04 0.51
N ALA A 3 19.38 -13.00 -0.82
CA ALA A 3 19.84 -11.83 -1.56
C ALA A 3 18.87 -10.65 -1.33
N ALA A 4 19.37 -9.41 -1.35
CA ALA A 4 18.54 -8.21 -1.22
C ALA A 4 17.26 -8.20 -2.11
N PRO A 5 17.29 -8.61 -3.39
CA PRO A 5 16.07 -8.70 -4.21
C PRO A 5 15.05 -9.72 -3.69
N GLU A 6 15.50 -10.85 -3.13
CA GLU A 6 14.58 -11.86 -2.57
C GLU A 6 13.85 -11.34 -1.35
N ILE A 7 14.53 -10.57 -0.49
CA ILE A 7 13.93 -9.91 0.67
C ILE A 7 12.88 -8.88 0.22
N ALA A 8 13.20 -8.09 -0.80
CA ALA A 8 12.28 -7.11 -1.36
C ALA A 8 11.01 -7.78 -1.93
N VAL A 9 11.16 -8.88 -2.67
CA VAL A 9 10.03 -9.63 -3.24
C VAL A 9 9.19 -10.26 -2.13
N LEU A 10 9.80 -10.89 -1.12
CA LEU A 10 9.06 -11.47 0.00
C LEU A 10 8.29 -10.40 0.79
N GLY A 11 8.97 -9.30 1.14
CA GLY A 11 8.36 -8.16 1.83
C GLY A 11 7.23 -7.54 1.02
N SER A 12 7.37 -7.50 -0.31
CA SER A 12 6.33 -6.99 -1.20
C SER A 12 5.05 -7.82 -1.12
N TRP A 13 5.16 -9.16 -1.07
CA TRP A 13 4.02 -10.06 -1.00
C TRP A 13 3.34 -9.96 0.38
N ALA A 14 4.13 -9.88 1.45
CA ALA A 14 3.61 -9.62 2.79
C ALA A 14 2.85 -8.29 2.86
N ALA A 15 3.44 -7.19 2.35
CA ALA A 15 2.80 -5.88 2.31
C ALA A 15 1.51 -5.89 1.47
N THR A 16 1.51 -6.60 0.34
CA THR A 16 0.32 -6.73 -0.51
C THR A 16 -0.79 -7.49 0.19
N GLY A 17 -0.47 -8.63 0.82
CA GLY A 17 -1.44 -9.43 1.56
C GLY A 17 -2.03 -8.67 2.75
N LEU A 18 -1.18 -8.00 3.54
CA LEU A 18 -1.60 -7.17 4.66
C LEU A 18 -2.44 -5.97 4.19
N GLY A 19 -2.01 -5.28 3.14
CA GLY A 19 -2.71 -4.14 2.59
C GLY A 19 -4.12 -4.49 2.11
N LEU A 20 -4.23 -5.58 1.35
CA LEU A 20 -5.52 -6.10 0.88
C LEU A 20 -6.40 -6.56 2.04
N GLY A 21 -5.80 -7.23 3.04
CA GLY A 21 -6.48 -7.67 4.25
C GLY A 21 -7.07 -6.51 5.06
N LEU A 22 -6.28 -5.45 5.31
CA LEU A 22 -6.75 -4.25 6.02
C LEU A 22 -7.85 -3.52 5.25
N TRP A 23 -7.70 -3.40 3.93
CA TRP A 23 -8.69 -2.76 3.09
C TRP A 23 -10.02 -3.51 3.13
N MET A 24 -9.99 -4.84 2.97
CA MET A 24 -11.18 -5.71 3.08
C MET A 24 -11.78 -5.67 4.49
N TRP A 25 -10.95 -5.70 5.53
CA TRP A 25 -11.41 -5.63 6.91
C TRP A 25 -12.13 -4.32 7.22
N GLY A 26 -11.65 -3.20 6.69
CA GLY A 26 -12.33 -1.91 6.79
C GLY A 26 -13.74 -1.92 6.18
N TRP A 27 -14.00 -2.75 5.16
CA TRP A 27 -15.34 -2.92 4.60
C TRP A 27 -16.26 -3.79 5.43
N VAL A 28 -15.75 -4.90 5.97
CA VAL A 28 -16.58 -5.94 6.60
C VAL A 28 -16.79 -5.70 8.09
N ALA A 29 -15.77 -5.21 8.81
CA ALA A 29 -15.76 -5.22 10.27
C ALA A 29 -15.91 -3.83 10.92
N GLU A 30 -15.50 -2.75 10.24
CA GLU A 30 -15.44 -1.42 10.86
C GLU A 30 -16.67 -0.57 10.53
N ARG A 31 -17.41 -0.18 11.57
CA ARG A 31 -18.64 0.64 11.45
C ARG A 31 -18.37 2.14 11.66
N HIS A 32 -17.30 2.49 12.38
CA HIS A 32 -16.97 3.89 12.61
C HIS A 32 -16.31 4.48 11.35
N PRO A 33 -16.89 5.54 10.73
CA PRO A 33 -16.48 6.00 9.40
C PRO A 33 -15.01 6.43 9.35
N ILE A 34 -14.53 7.14 10.37
CA ILE A 34 -13.12 7.59 10.43
C ILE A 34 -12.16 6.40 10.61
N ARG A 35 -12.50 5.39 11.42
CA ARG A 35 -11.62 4.23 11.62
C ARG A 35 -11.59 3.36 10.37
N LYS A 36 -12.73 3.20 9.70
CA LYS A 36 -12.85 2.53 8.41
C LYS A 36 -11.95 3.19 7.37
N GLN A 37 -12.05 4.52 7.26
CA GLN A 37 -11.22 5.30 6.33
C GLN A 37 -9.72 5.12 6.62
N ARG A 38 -9.29 5.17 7.88
CA ARG A 38 -7.89 4.95 8.26
C ARG A 38 -7.39 3.54 7.93
N LEU A 39 -8.21 2.51 8.16
CA LEU A 39 -7.87 1.12 7.80
C LEU A 39 -7.72 0.96 6.28
N GLN A 40 -8.61 1.58 5.51
CA GLN A 40 -8.56 1.57 4.05
C GLN A 40 -7.36 2.34 3.51
N ASP A 41 -7.05 3.51 4.08
CA ASP A 41 -5.90 4.33 3.67
C ASP A 41 -4.57 3.61 3.97
N SER A 42 -4.43 3.02 5.17
CA SER A 42 -3.27 2.17 5.49
C SER A 42 -3.19 0.93 4.59
N GLY A 43 -4.33 0.31 4.29
CA GLY A 43 -4.42 -0.81 3.36
C GLY A 43 -3.94 -0.45 1.95
N ILE A 44 -4.38 0.69 1.43
CA ILE A 44 -3.97 1.24 0.14
C ILE A 44 -2.45 1.49 0.12
N VAL A 45 -1.90 2.13 1.16
CA VAL A 45 -0.46 2.41 1.23
C VAL A 45 0.36 1.11 1.16
N LEU A 46 0.02 0.10 1.96
CA LEU A 46 0.75 -1.17 1.97
C LEU A 46 0.58 -1.95 0.66
N LEU A 47 -0.63 -1.94 0.09
CA LEU A 47 -0.93 -2.65 -1.15
C LEU A 47 -0.13 -2.07 -2.32
N PHE A 48 -0.19 -0.75 -2.49
CA PHE A 48 0.52 -0.07 -3.58
C PHE A 48 2.04 -0.08 -3.37
N ALA A 49 2.54 0.03 -2.13
CA ALA A 49 3.96 -0.13 -1.85
C ALA A 49 4.46 -1.53 -2.25
N GLY A 50 3.72 -2.59 -1.91
CA GLY A 50 4.06 -3.95 -2.30
C GLY A 50 4.04 -4.16 -3.81
N ILE A 51 3.02 -3.65 -4.51
CA ILE A 51 2.95 -3.73 -5.97
C ILE A 51 4.11 -2.97 -6.62
N LEU A 52 4.36 -1.73 -6.18
CA LEU A 52 5.43 -0.89 -6.72
C LEU A 52 6.80 -1.53 -6.54
N THR A 53 7.07 -2.13 -5.37
CA THR A 53 8.32 -2.88 -5.14
C THR A 53 8.51 -3.96 -6.20
N ARG A 54 7.48 -4.76 -6.52
CA ARG A 54 7.60 -5.79 -7.56
C ARG A 54 7.77 -5.23 -8.97
N VAL A 55 7.18 -4.07 -9.26
CA VAL A 55 7.37 -3.38 -10.54
C VAL A 55 8.82 -2.92 -10.68
N VAL A 56 9.39 -2.30 -9.63
CA VAL A 56 10.76 -1.74 -9.72
C VAL A 56 11.87 -2.79 -9.57
N THR A 57 11.61 -3.92 -8.91
CA THR A 57 12.59 -5.04 -8.81
C THR A 57 12.57 -5.97 -10.02
N LYS A 58 11.75 -5.67 -11.02
CA LYS A 58 11.61 -6.48 -12.22
C LYS A 58 12.74 -6.15 -13.19
N ASP A 59 13.52 -7.15 -13.62
CA ASP A 59 14.65 -6.95 -14.56
C ASP A 59 14.24 -6.76 -16.03
N GLN A 60 12.94 -6.61 -16.31
CA GLN A 60 12.43 -6.44 -17.68
C GLN A 60 12.01 -5.00 -17.96
N ALA A 61 11.95 -4.65 -19.24
CA ALA A 61 11.42 -3.37 -19.70
C ALA A 61 9.98 -3.14 -19.17
N PHE A 62 9.72 -1.91 -18.72
CA PHE A 62 8.41 -1.50 -18.23
C PHE A 62 7.39 -1.48 -19.37
N GLY A 63 6.30 -2.22 -19.17
CA GLY A 63 5.11 -2.10 -20.01
C GLY A 63 4.32 -0.84 -19.69
N VAL A 64 3.27 -0.58 -20.48
CA VAL A 64 2.35 0.55 -20.25
C VAL A 64 1.74 0.53 -18.85
N TRP A 65 1.39 -0.65 -18.34
CA TRP A 65 0.84 -0.83 -17.00
C TRP A 65 1.86 -0.55 -15.88
N ASP A 66 3.12 -0.93 -16.08
CA ASP A 66 4.19 -0.67 -15.12
C ASP A 66 4.41 0.83 -14.99
N TRP A 67 4.43 1.55 -16.12
CA TRP A 67 4.49 3.01 -16.15
C TRP A 67 3.29 3.67 -15.48
N PHE A 68 2.09 3.20 -15.77
CA PHE A 68 0.88 3.70 -15.12
C PHE A 68 0.96 3.52 -13.60
N LEU A 69 1.30 2.32 -13.13
CA LEU A 69 1.46 2.03 -11.71
C LEU A 69 2.58 2.86 -11.08
N LEU A 70 3.67 3.11 -11.79
CA LEU A 70 4.78 3.94 -11.30
C LEU A 70 4.32 5.35 -10.91
N PHE A 71 3.38 5.95 -11.64
CA PHE A 71 2.86 7.29 -11.36
C PHE A 71 1.63 7.29 -10.46
N VAL A 72 0.71 6.35 -10.68
CA VAL A 72 -0.57 6.29 -9.96
C VAL A 72 -0.36 5.81 -8.54
N SER A 73 0.54 4.85 -8.31
CA SER A 73 0.77 4.31 -6.96
C SER A 73 1.25 5.39 -5.99
N PRO A 74 2.31 6.18 -6.29
CA PRO A 74 2.74 7.27 -5.41
C PRO A 74 1.66 8.33 -5.19
N LEU A 75 0.86 8.65 -6.21
CA LEU A 75 -0.24 9.61 -6.09
C LEU A 75 -1.30 9.15 -5.08
N PHE A 76 -1.75 7.90 -5.19
CA PHE A 76 -2.73 7.34 -4.25
C PHE A 76 -2.15 7.15 -2.85
N MET A 77 -0.90 6.74 -2.75
CA MET A 77 -0.19 6.63 -1.47
C MET A 77 -0.07 7.99 -0.78
N ALA A 78 0.34 9.04 -1.50
CA ALA A 78 0.43 10.40 -0.96
C ALA A 78 -0.94 10.91 -0.49
N ALA A 79 -1.99 10.68 -1.28
CA ALA A 79 -3.35 11.06 -0.89
C ALA A 79 -3.85 10.29 0.35
N ALA A 80 -3.52 9.00 0.47
CA ALA A 80 -3.86 8.19 1.63
C ALA A 80 -3.10 8.64 2.88
N LEU A 81 -1.79 8.90 2.76
CA LEU A 81 -0.97 9.43 3.84
C LEU A 81 -1.48 10.80 4.30
N TRP A 82 -1.88 11.67 3.37
CA TRP A 82 -2.49 12.96 3.69
C TRP A 82 -3.79 12.80 4.50
N ARG A 83 -4.65 11.85 4.14
CA ARG A 83 -5.87 11.59 4.91
C ARG A 83 -5.57 10.98 6.29
N LEU A 84 -4.54 10.14 6.39
CA LEU A 84 -4.08 9.60 7.68
C LEU A 84 -3.59 10.72 8.60
N THR A 85 -2.73 11.62 8.13
CA THR A 85 -2.24 12.75 8.96
C THR A 85 -3.34 13.71 9.41
N ARG A 86 -4.44 13.81 8.65
CA ARG A 86 -5.62 14.62 9.01
C ARG A 86 -6.58 13.93 9.99
N THR A 87 -6.51 12.61 10.12
CA THR A 87 -7.41 11.80 10.95
C THR A 87 -6.72 11.19 12.17
N GLU A 88 -5.42 11.43 12.33
CA GLU A 88 -4.70 11.22 13.58
C GLU A 88 -5.17 12.25 14.61
N THR A 89 -5.91 11.80 15.61
CA THR A 89 -6.16 12.59 16.82
C THR A 89 -4.82 12.88 17.49
N PRO A 90 -4.52 14.15 17.86
CA PRO A 90 -3.35 14.46 18.67
C PRO A 90 -3.35 13.57 19.91
N LYS A 91 -2.24 12.87 20.16
CA LYS A 91 -2.06 12.14 21.40
C LYS A 91 -1.99 13.16 22.55
N PRO A 92 -2.74 12.98 23.66
CA PRO A 92 -2.63 13.85 24.82
C PRO A 92 -1.23 13.79 25.45
#